data_AF-A0A7K0Y5D1-F1
#
_entry.id   AF-A0A7K0Y5D1-F1
#
_cell.length_a   1.000
_cell.length_b   1.000
_cell.length_c   1.000
_cell.angle_alpha   90.00
_cell.angle_beta   90.00
_cell.angle_gamma   90.00
#
_symmetry.space_group_name_H-M   'P 1'
#
loop_
_entity.id
_entity.type
_entity.pdbx_description
1 polymer ?
#
loop_
_entity_poly.entity_id
_entity_poly.type
_entity_poly.pdbx_seq_one_letter_code
_entity_poly.pdbx_strand_id
1 'polypeptide(L)'
;MKRLAGLLAVTALLSACSTTSANTQTTPPLVLATTTTVVATTTSAPLLNPASGEKAIMCDSKAVSALYGEKVKLEKCTSNWAFGDTDRDSWNCPDTGCTHTRLFHLENNTWVNTASCQRTLPLTRYAMSCYIPNVGAATLAQLPPSDVACLIWPANTFLKYTAETGCTPSKTDIVAQMNGACTGYYNAVEFPVEKCDQGRAVRLMQERLKKAGYNTNVDGYFGPSMAKAVYDFQGTAKLQQTGMIDQATWLALEPNQSSLPGTDTNADGVVGPNELK
;
A
#
# COMPACT_ATOMS: atom_id res chain seq x y z
N MET A 1 16.30 -62.87 43.13
CA MET A 1 16.10 -61.43 42.88
C MET A 1 15.36 -61.26 41.55
N LYS A 2 14.17 -60.62 41.56
CA LYS A 2 13.53 -59.80 40.50
C LYS A 2 13.83 -60.23 39.02
N ARG A 3 12.88 -60.61 38.14
CA ARG A 3 11.54 -60.07 37.83
C ARG A 3 10.87 -60.92 36.71
N LEU A 4 9.53 -60.92 36.75
CA LEU A 4 8.54 -60.92 35.64
C LEU A 4 8.62 -61.97 34.50
N ALA A 5 7.64 -62.89 34.51
CA ALA A 5 6.95 -63.36 33.31
C ALA A 5 5.55 -63.82 33.71
N GLY A 6 4.52 -63.49 32.93
CA GLY A 6 3.15 -63.95 33.22
C GLY A 6 2.11 -63.33 32.32
N LEU A 7 2.09 -63.75 31.06
CA LEU A 7 1.00 -63.58 30.11
C LEU A 7 -0.13 -64.54 30.49
N LEU A 8 -1.39 -64.09 30.62
CA LEU A 8 -2.52 -65.00 30.49
C LEU A 8 -3.79 -64.24 30.05
N ALA A 9 -4.31 -64.68 28.91
CA ALA A 9 -5.60 -64.29 28.36
C ALA A 9 -6.73 -64.91 29.17
N VAL A 10 -7.85 -64.19 29.33
CA VAL A 10 -9.14 -64.83 29.66
C VAL A 10 -10.26 -64.17 28.86
N THR A 11 -11.00 -65.08 28.24
CA THR A 11 -12.19 -65.01 27.41
C THR A 11 -13.40 -64.31 28.06
N ALA A 12 -14.19 -63.65 27.20
CA ALA A 12 -15.56 -63.22 27.47
C ALA A 12 -16.55 -64.41 27.50
N LEU A 13 -17.67 -64.28 28.22
CA LEU A 13 -19.05 -64.65 27.84
C LEU A 13 -20.04 -64.45 29.02
N LEU A 14 -21.13 -63.72 28.73
CA LEU A 14 -22.50 -63.68 29.30
C LEU A 14 -22.68 -63.39 30.82
N SER A 15 -23.71 -62.71 31.33
CA SER A 15 -25.13 -62.68 30.96
C SER A 15 -25.82 -61.45 31.60
N ALA A 16 -27.01 -61.12 31.08
CA ALA A 16 -27.85 -59.98 31.41
C ALA A 16 -28.35 -59.88 32.86
N CYS A 17 -28.68 -58.65 33.27
CA CYS A 17 -29.94 -58.37 33.97
C CYS A 17 -30.35 -56.91 33.77
N SER A 18 -31.56 -56.73 33.25
CA SER A 18 -32.23 -55.47 32.95
C SER A 18 -32.88 -54.87 34.20
N THR A 19 -32.75 -53.55 34.37
CA THR A 19 -33.68 -52.75 35.18
C THR A 19 -34.09 -51.50 34.42
N THR A 20 -35.37 -51.45 34.10
CA THR A 20 -36.12 -50.33 33.56
C THR A 20 -36.10 -49.17 34.55
N SER A 21 -35.73 -47.98 34.08
CA SER A 21 -36.07 -46.72 34.73
C SER A 21 -36.54 -45.76 33.64
N ALA A 22 -37.85 -45.49 33.65
CA ALA A 22 -38.47 -44.48 32.82
C ALA A 22 -37.99 -43.12 33.30
N ASN A 23 -37.29 -42.38 32.43
CA ASN A 23 -37.00 -40.96 32.66
C ASN A 23 -37.61 -40.18 31.51
N THR A 24 -38.60 -39.35 31.85
CA THR A 24 -39.27 -38.41 30.96
C THR A 24 -38.28 -37.35 30.51
N GLN A 25 -37.79 -37.50 29.28
CA GLN A 25 -36.88 -36.53 28.66
C GLN A 25 -37.70 -35.37 28.08
N THR A 26 -37.84 -34.31 28.86
CA THR A 26 -38.25 -32.99 28.36
C THR A 26 -37.14 -32.44 27.47
N THR A 27 -37.38 -32.37 26.17
CA THR A 27 -36.52 -31.65 25.21
C THR A 27 -36.55 -30.15 25.51
N PRO A 28 -35.40 -29.51 25.81
CA PRO A 28 -35.34 -28.04 25.84
C PRO A 28 -35.46 -27.49 24.40
N PRO A 29 -36.04 -26.29 24.22
CA PRO A 29 -36.19 -25.69 22.90
C PRO A 29 -34.83 -25.37 22.27
N LEU A 30 -34.73 -25.58 20.95
CA LEU A 30 -33.60 -25.19 20.12
C LEU A 30 -33.38 -23.68 20.24
N VAL A 31 -32.32 -23.26 20.93
CA VAL A 31 -31.84 -21.88 20.87
C VAL A 31 -31.04 -21.76 19.57
N LEU A 32 -31.58 -21.07 18.56
CA LEU A 32 -30.78 -20.63 17.43
C LEU A 32 -29.70 -19.69 17.97
N ALA A 33 -28.46 -20.18 18.06
CA ALA A 33 -27.31 -19.33 18.29
C ALA A 33 -27.10 -18.50 17.02
N THR A 34 -27.60 -17.27 17.01
CA THR A 34 -27.13 -16.24 16.08
C THR A 34 -25.66 -16.02 16.35
N THR A 35 -24.81 -16.52 15.45
CA THR A 35 -23.39 -16.19 15.43
C THR A 35 -23.25 -14.72 15.06
N THR A 36 -23.19 -13.85 16.07
CA THR A 36 -22.76 -12.47 15.88
C THR A 36 -21.29 -12.53 15.46
N THR A 37 -21.03 -12.36 14.17
CA THR A 37 -19.68 -12.18 13.65
C THR A 37 -19.21 -10.82 14.16
N VAL A 38 -18.45 -10.82 15.25
CA VAL A 38 -17.74 -9.62 15.70
C VAL A 38 -16.63 -9.39 14.68
N VAL A 39 -16.89 -8.53 13.69
CA VAL A 39 -15.84 -7.99 12.83
C VAL A 39 -14.95 -7.17 13.75
N ALA A 40 -13.79 -7.71 14.11
CA ALA A 40 -12.76 -6.96 14.81
C ALA A 40 -12.23 -5.89 13.85
N THR A 41 -12.82 -4.69 13.88
CA THR A 41 -12.21 -3.51 13.27
C THR A 41 -11.01 -3.13 14.10
N THR A 42 -9.82 -3.61 13.72
CA THR A 42 -8.54 -3.00 14.10
C THR A 42 -8.51 -1.61 13.47
N THR A 43 -9.07 -0.62 14.15
CA THR A 43 -8.94 0.78 13.74
C THR A 43 -7.53 1.21 14.11
N SER A 44 -6.57 0.96 13.21
CA SER A 44 -5.29 1.64 13.24
C SER A 44 -5.55 3.14 13.21
N ALA A 45 -4.75 3.91 13.97
CA ALA A 45 -4.83 5.36 13.93
C ALA A 45 -4.61 5.84 12.48
N PRO A 46 -5.33 6.89 12.04
CA PRO A 46 -5.22 7.38 10.67
C PRO A 46 -3.79 7.87 10.40
N LEU A 47 -3.25 7.52 9.22
CA LEU A 47 -1.87 7.84 8.82
C LEU A 47 -1.65 9.32 8.48
N LEU A 48 -2.72 10.06 8.20
CA LEU A 48 -2.73 11.49 7.89
C LEU A 48 -3.92 12.18 8.55
N ASN A 49 -3.84 13.49 8.66
CA ASN A 49 -4.94 14.32 9.14
C ASN A 49 -6.17 14.21 8.22
N PRO A 50 -7.40 14.34 8.75
CA PRO A 50 -8.61 14.39 7.94
C PRO A 50 -8.55 15.47 6.86
N ALA A 51 -9.21 15.22 5.72
CA ALA A 51 -9.22 16.12 4.58
C ALA A 51 -9.77 17.52 4.94
N SER A 52 -9.16 18.58 4.40
CA SER A 52 -9.59 19.97 4.64
C SER A 52 -10.46 20.55 3.52
N GLY A 53 -10.45 19.94 2.33
CA GLY A 53 -11.19 20.39 1.15
C GLY A 53 -10.44 21.42 0.29
N GLU A 54 -9.19 21.71 0.63
CA GLU A 54 -8.34 22.65 -0.10
C GLU A 54 -8.06 22.20 -1.54
N LYS A 55 -7.67 23.17 -2.39
CA LYS A 55 -7.39 22.96 -3.81
C LYS A 55 -6.02 23.47 -4.17
N ALA A 56 -5.43 22.87 -5.19
CA ALA A 56 -4.17 23.34 -5.75
C ALA A 56 -4.36 24.74 -6.36
N ILE A 57 -3.40 25.62 -6.08
CA ILE A 57 -3.33 26.99 -6.62
C ILE A 57 -1.95 27.25 -7.22
N MET A 58 -1.83 28.36 -7.95
CA MET A 58 -0.52 28.88 -8.35
C MET A 58 0.25 29.34 -7.11
N CYS A 59 1.51 28.90 -7.00
CA CYS A 59 2.35 29.26 -5.88
C CYS A 59 2.78 30.74 -5.90
N ASP A 60 2.69 31.41 -4.74
CA ASP A 60 3.32 32.70 -4.49
C ASP A 60 4.62 32.53 -3.71
N SER A 61 5.70 32.25 -4.45
CA SER A 61 7.04 32.09 -3.85
C SER A 61 7.55 33.38 -3.20
N LYS A 62 7.05 34.56 -3.61
CA LYS A 62 7.51 35.85 -3.08
C LYS A 62 7.00 36.05 -1.65
N ALA A 63 5.76 35.67 -1.36
CA ALA A 63 5.18 35.75 -0.02
C ALA A 63 5.99 34.96 1.02
N VAL A 64 6.42 33.73 0.69
CA VAL A 64 7.25 32.91 1.60
C VAL A 64 8.68 33.44 1.68
N SER A 65 9.28 33.80 0.54
CA SER A 65 10.67 34.32 0.49
C SER A 65 10.87 35.57 1.36
N ALA A 66 9.87 36.46 1.41
CA ALA A 66 9.92 37.70 2.18
C ALA A 66 10.11 37.48 3.69
N LEU A 67 9.72 36.32 4.22
CA LEU A 67 9.83 36.00 5.64
C LEU A 67 11.22 35.49 6.04
N TYR A 68 11.92 34.84 5.11
CA TYR A 68 13.20 34.19 5.38
C TYR A 68 14.41 35.01 4.91
N GLY A 69 14.20 36.08 4.14
CA GLY A 69 15.29 36.86 3.54
C GLY A 69 16.07 36.08 2.47
N GLU A 70 15.51 34.95 2.01
CA GLU A 70 16.10 34.04 1.04
C GLU A 70 15.10 33.75 -0.09
N LYS A 71 15.61 33.43 -1.28
CA LYS A 71 14.74 33.02 -2.40
C LYS A 71 14.27 31.59 -2.20
N VAL A 72 12.99 31.43 -1.91
CA VAL A 72 12.29 30.15 -1.89
C VAL A 72 11.66 29.91 -3.26
N LYS A 73 11.76 28.68 -3.75
CA LYS A 73 11.10 28.20 -4.96
C LYS A 73 10.05 27.16 -4.55
N LEU A 74 8.80 27.60 -4.52
CA LEU A 74 7.67 26.71 -4.28
C LEU A 74 7.29 25.97 -5.56
N GLU A 75 6.94 24.71 -5.44
CA GLU A 75 6.57 23.85 -6.57
C GLU A 75 5.08 23.53 -6.59
N LYS A 76 4.48 23.31 -5.41
CA LYS A 76 3.06 22.99 -5.25
C LYS A 76 2.49 23.74 -4.05
N CYS A 77 1.29 24.28 -4.21
CA CYS A 77 0.64 25.10 -3.20
C CYS A 77 -0.87 24.87 -3.17
N THR A 78 -1.44 25.01 -1.98
CA THR A 78 -2.85 25.29 -1.73
C THR A 78 -2.97 26.65 -1.05
N SER A 79 -4.17 27.02 -0.61
CA SER A 79 -4.39 28.29 0.10
C SER A 79 -3.56 28.40 1.39
N ASN A 80 -3.45 27.29 2.14
CA ASN A 80 -2.78 27.31 3.44
C ASN A 80 -1.51 26.47 3.51
N TRP A 81 -1.21 25.66 2.50
CA TRP A 81 -0.02 24.81 2.49
C TRP A 81 0.83 25.04 1.26
N ALA A 82 2.14 24.93 1.42
CA ALA A 82 3.07 24.98 0.32
C ALA A 82 4.23 24.00 0.50
N PHE A 83 4.75 23.56 -0.64
CA PHE A 83 5.83 22.61 -0.78
C PHE A 83 6.91 23.23 -1.66
N GLY A 84 8.15 23.24 -1.18
CA GLY A 84 9.30 23.72 -1.95
C GLY A 84 10.53 23.91 -1.09
N ASP A 85 11.58 24.47 -1.68
CA ASP A 85 12.85 24.70 -0.99
C ASP A 85 13.56 25.98 -1.48
N THR A 86 14.71 26.31 -0.88
CA THR A 86 15.56 27.44 -1.29
C THR A 86 16.17 27.20 -2.67
N ASP A 87 16.06 28.19 -3.55
CA ASP A 87 16.40 28.12 -4.98
C ASP A 87 17.91 27.90 -5.28
N ARG A 88 18.79 28.10 -4.29
CA ARG A 88 20.25 27.99 -4.45
C ARG A 88 20.95 27.23 -3.32
N ASP A 89 20.27 26.30 -2.67
CA ASP A 89 20.97 25.40 -1.74
C ASP A 89 21.77 24.35 -2.54
N SER A 90 22.94 24.73 -3.03
CA SER A 90 23.81 23.82 -3.79
C SER A 90 24.34 22.63 -2.98
N TRP A 91 24.17 22.62 -1.65
CA TRP A 91 24.58 21.52 -0.79
C TRP A 91 23.50 20.42 -0.71
N ASN A 92 22.22 20.80 -0.66
CA ASN A 92 21.09 19.86 -0.52
C ASN A 92 20.20 19.76 -1.79
N CYS A 93 20.38 20.68 -2.72
CA CYS A 93 19.59 20.87 -3.93
C CYS A 93 20.45 21.20 -5.17
N PRO A 94 21.06 20.18 -5.80
CA PRO A 94 21.68 20.34 -7.12
C PRO A 94 20.62 20.67 -8.18
N ASP A 95 21.05 21.10 -9.38
CA ASP A 95 20.16 21.43 -10.51
C ASP A 95 19.21 20.28 -10.91
N THR A 96 19.55 19.04 -10.54
CA THR A 96 18.74 17.83 -10.76
C THR A 96 17.57 17.69 -9.77
N GLY A 97 17.44 18.59 -8.80
CA GLY A 97 16.39 18.62 -7.78
C GLY A 97 16.90 18.32 -6.37
N CYS A 98 16.15 18.80 -5.38
CA CYS A 98 16.50 18.62 -3.98
C CYS A 98 16.19 17.20 -3.49
N THR A 99 16.97 16.66 -2.57
CA THR A 99 16.65 15.38 -1.90
C THR A 99 15.68 15.64 -0.73
N HIS A 100 15.89 16.75 -0.03
CA HIS A 100 14.99 17.24 1.01
C HIS A 100 14.17 18.42 0.48
N THR A 101 13.10 18.76 1.18
CA THR A 101 12.26 19.92 0.89
C THR A 101 11.63 20.41 2.18
N ARG A 102 11.08 21.62 2.16
CA ARG A 102 10.34 22.19 3.28
C ARG A 102 8.83 22.12 3.02
N LEU A 103 8.09 21.88 4.09
CA LEU A 103 6.65 22.08 4.17
C LEU A 103 6.39 23.42 4.86
N PHE A 104 5.50 24.20 4.26
CA PHE A 104 5.07 25.47 4.81
C PHE A 104 3.56 25.45 5.07
N HIS A 105 3.15 26.03 6.19
CA HIS A 105 1.75 26.23 6.56
C HIS A 105 1.49 27.71 6.83
N LEU A 106 0.32 28.21 6.45
CA LEU A 106 -0.08 29.59 6.67
C LEU A 106 -0.82 29.70 8.01
N GLU A 107 -0.19 30.34 8.98
CA GLU A 107 -0.74 30.54 10.32
C GLU A 107 -0.90 32.03 10.59
N ASN A 108 -2.13 32.47 10.91
CA ASN A 108 -2.43 33.89 11.18
C ASN A 108 -1.86 34.83 10.10
N ASN A 109 -2.05 34.46 8.82
CA ASN A 109 -1.56 35.20 7.65
C ASN A 109 -0.01 35.30 7.54
N THR A 110 0.71 34.42 8.24
CA THR A 110 2.18 34.31 8.20
C THR A 110 2.57 32.89 7.83
N TRP A 111 3.43 32.71 6.82
CA TRP A 111 3.92 31.39 6.46
C TRP A 111 4.97 30.92 7.46
N VAL A 112 4.84 29.68 7.93
CA VAL A 112 5.78 29.01 8.82
C VAL A 112 6.28 27.72 8.19
N ASN A 113 7.56 27.43 8.33
CA ASN A 113 8.14 26.13 7.98
C ASN A 113 7.78 25.14 9.09
N THR A 114 6.93 24.16 8.79
CA THR A 114 6.46 23.18 9.77
C THR A 114 7.37 21.96 9.86
N ALA A 115 8.00 21.55 8.77
CA ALA A 115 8.89 20.39 8.71
C ALA A 115 9.80 20.43 7.48
N SER A 116 10.96 19.79 7.59
CA SER A 116 11.82 19.43 6.45
C SER A 116 11.74 17.93 6.22
N CYS A 117 11.54 17.49 4.97
CA CYS A 117 11.35 16.07 4.67
C CYS A 117 12.09 15.58 3.43
N GLN A 118 12.35 14.27 3.39
CA GLN A 118 12.82 13.55 2.21
C GLN A 118 11.71 13.41 1.18
N ARG A 119 11.96 13.93 -0.02
CA ARG A 119 10.95 14.01 -1.09
C ARG A 119 10.59 12.67 -1.70
N THR A 120 11.44 11.66 -1.54
CA THR A 120 11.24 10.32 -2.10
C THR A 120 10.41 9.41 -1.21
N LEU A 121 10.15 9.81 0.04
CA LEU A 121 9.36 9.05 0.99
C LEU A 121 7.96 9.65 1.19
N PRO A 122 6.93 8.83 1.45
CA PRO A 122 5.57 9.31 1.63
C PRO A 122 5.40 9.97 3.02
N LEU A 123 4.52 10.96 3.11
CA LEU A 123 4.21 11.67 4.37
C LEU A 123 3.52 10.77 5.40
N THR A 124 2.96 9.64 5.00
CA THR A 124 2.41 8.62 5.91
C THR A 124 3.49 7.96 6.78
N ARG A 125 4.77 8.00 6.36
CA ARG A 125 5.94 7.58 7.14
C ARG A 125 6.70 8.77 7.70
N TYR A 126 5.99 9.79 8.17
CA TYR A 126 6.58 11.06 8.58
C TYR A 126 7.67 10.94 9.65
N ALA A 127 7.60 9.95 10.54
CA ALA A 127 8.63 9.73 11.55
C ALA A 127 10.02 9.41 10.96
N MET A 128 10.04 8.89 9.72
CA MET A 128 11.27 8.63 8.95
C MET A 128 11.49 9.71 7.88
N SER A 129 10.40 10.23 7.32
CA SER A 129 10.45 11.10 6.15
C SER A 129 10.68 12.55 6.51
N CYS A 130 10.19 13.00 7.66
CA CYS A 130 10.11 14.41 8.05
C CYS A 130 10.70 14.68 9.43
N TYR A 131 11.39 15.80 9.58
CA TYR A 131 11.90 16.28 10.85
C TYR A 131 11.69 17.79 11.03
N ILE A 132 11.65 18.20 12.28
CA ILE A 132 11.62 19.59 12.72
C ILE A 132 13.04 19.95 13.16
N PRO A 133 13.67 20.98 12.58
CA PRO A 133 15.00 21.42 12.97
C PRO A 133 15.10 21.65 14.49
N ASN A 134 16.15 21.09 15.11
CA ASN A 134 16.42 21.19 16.56
C ASN A 134 15.37 20.59 17.51
N VAL A 135 14.36 19.86 17.00
CA VAL A 135 13.33 19.22 17.82
C VAL A 135 13.35 17.70 17.65
N GLY A 136 13.33 17.19 16.41
CA GLY A 136 13.33 15.75 16.15
C GLY A 136 12.38 15.37 15.02
N ALA A 137 11.89 14.12 15.02
CA ALA A 137 10.93 13.66 14.03
C ALA A 137 9.65 14.50 14.04
N ALA A 138 9.08 14.77 12.87
CA ALA A 138 7.80 15.45 12.77
C ALA A 138 6.68 14.59 13.38
N THR A 139 5.56 15.23 13.71
CA THR A 139 4.32 14.55 14.08
C THR A 139 3.20 14.91 13.11
N LEU A 140 2.04 14.26 13.21
CA LEU A 140 0.86 14.62 12.41
C LEU A 140 0.50 16.11 12.52
N ALA A 141 0.81 16.78 13.64
CA ALA A 141 0.51 18.20 13.81
C ALA A 141 1.25 19.12 12.81
N GLN A 142 2.38 18.67 12.23
CA GLN A 142 3.17 19.44 11.27
C GLN A 142 2.86 19.10 9.82
N LEU A 143 1.95 18.15 9.58
CA LEU A 143 1.68 17.63 8.24
C LEU A 143 0.35 18.14 7.67
N PRO A 144 0.27 18.29 6.36
CA PRO A 144 -0.96 18.66 5.69
C PRO A 144 -2.08 17.62 5.92
N PRO A 145 -3.35 18.07 5.89
CA PRO A 145 -4.52 17.22 5.63
C PRO A 145 -4.29 16.22 4.49
N SER A 146 -4.93 15.06 4.54
CA SER A 146 -4.68 13.97 3.58
C SER A 146 -4.87 14.38 2.11
N ASP A 147 -5.92 15.16 1.81
CA ASP A 147 -6.19 15.68 0.47
C ASP A 147 -5.13 16.70 0.02
N VAL A 148 -4.71 17.59 0.90
CA VAL A 148 -3.60 18.52 0.65
C VAL A 148 -2.30 17.75 0.42
N ALA A 149 -2.02 16.75 1.24
CA ALA A 149 -0.85 15.89 1.10
C ALA A 149 -0.81 15.19 -0.26
N CYS A 150 -1.96 14.79 -0.81
CA CYS A 150 -2.07 14.25 -2.17
C CYS A 150 -1.84 15.30 -3.26
N LEU A 151 -2.19 16.57 -3.02
CA LEU A 151 -2.03 17.64 -3.99
C LEU A 151 -0.58 18.16 -4.05
N ILE A 152 0.09 18.26 -2.90
CA ILE A 152 1.37 18.95 -2.80
C ILE A 152 2.58 18.02 -2.65
N TRP A 153 2.39 16.76 -2.25
CA TRP A 153 3.50 15.83 -2.03
C TRP A 153 3.62 14.80 -3.15
N PRO A 154 4.60 14.93 -4.06
CA PRO A 154 4.71 14.04 -5.23
C PRO A 154 4.83 12.57 -4.84
N ALA A 155 5.53 12.28 -3.73
CA ALA A 155 5.69 10.92 -3.27
C ALA A 155 4.43 10.25 -2.76
N ASN A 156 3.45 11.01 -2.28
CA ASN A 156 2.19 10.41 -1.87
C ASN A 156 1.38 9.93 -3.08
N THR A 157 1.58 10.57 -4.23
CA THR A 157 0.99 10.18 -5.51
C THR A 157 1.88 9.26 -6.33
N PHE A 158 3.08 8.89 -5.85
CA PHE A 158 3.83 7.83 -6.51
C PHE A 158 3.03 6.55 -6.38
N LEU A 159 2.88 5.87 -7.51
CA LEU A 159 2.06 4.68 -7.69
C LEU A 159 2.47 3.51 -6.74
N LYS A 160 3.68 3.58 -6.13
CA LYS A 160 4.15 2.68 -5.06
C LYS A 160 3.48 2.93 -3.69
N TYR A 161 3.05 4.15 -3.41
CA TYR A 161 2.52 4.55 -2.10
C TYR A 161 1.02 4.84 -2.10
N THR A 162 0.32 4.72 -3.24
CA THR A 162 -1.12 5.05 -3.35
C THR A 162 -1.99 4.26 -2.38
N ALA A 163 -1.65 3.00 -2.09
CA ALA A 163 -2.35 2.19 -1.10
C ALA A 163 -2.15 2.71 0.34
N GLU A 164 -0.95 3.20 0.65
CA GLU A 164 -0.62 3.75 1.97
C GLU A 164 -1.22 5.15 2.15
N THR A 165 -1.17 5.98 1.11
CA THR A 165 -1.55 7.40 1.16
C THR A 165 -3.02 7.64 0.84
N GLY A 166 -3.69 6.71 0.18
CA GLY A 166 -5.03 6.91 -0.39
C GLY A 166 -5.06 7.93 -1.52
N CYS A 167 -3.91 8.42 -1.98
CA CYS A 167 -3.84 9.42 -3.03
C CYS A 167 -4.10 8.81 -4.40
N THR A 168 -4.80 9.56 -5.25
CA THR A 168 -5.01 9.18 -6.64
C THR A 168 -4.06 9.98 -7.53
N PRO A 169 -3.13 9.32 -8.24
CA PRO A 169 -2.22 10.01 -9.16
C PRO A 169 -2.99 10.63 -10.32
N SER A 170 -2.46 11.73 -10.88
CA SER A 170 -3.10 12.38 -12.02
C SER A 170 -3.01 11.51 -13.27
N LYS A 171 -4.02 11.62 -14.16
CA LYS A 171 -4.00 10.91 -15.44
C LYS A 171 -2.75 11.24 -16.27
N THR A 172 -2.28 12.49 -16.20
CA THR A 172 -1.07 12.92 -16.90
C THR A 172 0.17 12.20 -16.39
N ASP A 173 0.32 12.06 -15.06
CA ASP A 173 1.46 11.38 -14.45
C ASP A 173 1.44 9.88 -14.75
N ILE A 174 0.27 9.26 -14.68
CA ILE A 174 0.09 7.84 -15.05
C ILE A 174 0.49 7.63 -16.53
N VAL A 175 -0.01 8.48 -17.45
CA VAL A 175 0.33 8.38 -18.87
C VAL A 175 1.82 8.60 -19.12
N ALA A 176 2.45 9.57 -18.45
CA ALA A 176 3.88 9.83 -18.59
C ALA A 176 4.71 8.61 -18.10
N GLN A 177 4.33 8.03 -16.96
CA GLN A 177 5.00 6.87 -16.39
C GLN A 177 4.84 5.63 -17.26
N MET A 178 3.67 5.37 -17.84
CA MET A 178 3.48 4.25 -18.76
C MET A 178 4.30 4.38 -20.05
N ASN A 179 4.47 5.60 -20.57
CA ASN A 179 5.11 5.85 -21.87
C ASN A 179 6.64 6.02 -21.79
N GLY A 180 7.20 6.25 -20.60
CA GLY A 180 8.65 6.45 -20.44
C GLY A 180 9.49 5.25 -20.89
N ALA A 181 10.73 5.49 -21.31
CA ALA A 181 11.69 4.41 -21.54
C ALA A 181 12.13 3.77 -20.21
N CYS A 182 12.57 2.51 -20.26
CA CYS A 182 13.27 1.87 -19.13
C CYS A 182 14.77 2.08 -19.30
N THR A 183 15.43 2.58 -18.26
CA THR A 183 16.90 2.71 -18.21
C THR A 183 17.57 1.42 -17.75
N GLY A 184 16.79 0.48 -17.21
CA GLY A 184 17.20 -0.84 -16.76
C GLY A 184 15.97 -1.64 -16.31
N TYR A 185 16.16 -2.93 -16.03
CA TYR A 185 15.11 -3.82 -15.53
C TYR A 185 15.50 -4.44 -14.19
N TYR A 186 14.55 -4.48 -13.25
CA TYR A 186 14.76 -4.98 -11.88
C TYR A 186 13.85 -6.17 -11.59
N ASN A 187 14.29 -7.10 -10.73
CA ASN A 187 13.46 -8.26 -10.43
C ASN A 187 12.22 -7.85 -9.61
N ALA A 188 11.02 -8.15 -10.13
CA ALA A 188 9.77 -8.00 -9.39
C ALA A 188 9.69 -9.05 -8.28
N VAL A 189 10.19 -8.69 -7.10
CA VAL A 189 10.17 -9.53 -5.89
C VAL A 189 9.24 -8.99 -4.80
N GLU A 190 8.59 -7.86 -5.02
CA GLU A 190 7.59 -7.31 -4.10
C GLU A 190 6.48 -6.62 -4.89
N PHE A 191 5.36 -6.35 -4.23
CA PHE A 191 4.35 -5.46 -4.78
C PHE A 191 4.76 -3.98 -4.62
N PRO A 192 4.28 -3.10 -5.50
CA PRO A 192 3.59 -3.42 -6.77
C PRO A 192 4.57 -3.92 -7.84
N VAL A 193 4.09 -4.73 -8.79
CA VAL A 193 4.84 -5.04 -10.01
C VAL A 193 4.60 -3.94 -11.03
N GLU A 194 5.65 -3.30 -11.54
CA GLU A 194 5.57 -2.06 -12.29
C GLU A 194 6.42 -2.02 -13.58
N LYS A 195 6.24 -0.96 -14.38
CA LYS A 195 7.04 -0.75 -15.59
C LYS A 195 8.52 -0.72 -15.22
N CYS A 196 9.34 -1.43 -16.00
CA CYS A 196 10.76 -1.68 -15.74
C CYS A 196 11.06 -2.77 -14.71
N ASP A 197 10.06 -3.56 -14.31
CA ASP A 197 10.30 -4.84 -13.67
C ASP A 197 10.50 -5.98 -14.67
N GLN A 198 11.14 -7.05 -14.22
CA GLN A 198 11.31 -8.30 -14.94
C GLN A 198 11.14 -9.53 -14.03
N GLY A 199 11.02 -10.69 -14.66
CA GLY A 199 11.08 -11.99 -13.99
C GLY A 199 9.76 -12.75 -13.99
N ARG A 200 9.63 -13.69 -13.04
CA ARG A 200 8.52 -14.66 -13.01
C ARG A 200 7.17 -14.00 -12.78
N ALA A 201 7.09 -13.05 -11.85
CA ALA A 201 5.87 -12.31 -11.56
C ALA A 201 5.37 -11.55 -12.81
N VAL A 202 6.29 -10.90 -13.53
CA VAL A 202 5.98 -10.20 -14.78
C VAL A 202 5.46 -11.17 -15.83
N ARG A 203 6.18 -12.27 -16.08
CA ARG A 203 5.76 -13.28 -17.08
C ARG A 203 4.39 -13.86 -16.76
N LEU A 204 4.14 -14.20 -15.50
CA LEU A 204 2.84 -14.70 -15.04
C LEU A 204 1.73 -13.70 -15.35
N MET A 205 1.92 -12.42 -15.02
CA MET A 205 0.92 -11.38 -15.27
C MET A 205 0.73 -11.10 -16.76
N GLN A 206 1.78 -11.19 -17.58
CA GLN A 206 1.66 -11.11 -19.04
C GLN A 206 0.77 -12.22 -19.60
N GLU A 207 0.92 -13.47 -19.11
CA GLU A 207 0.06 -14.58 -19.49
C GLU A 207 -1.41 -14.34 -19.08
N ARG A 208 -1.64 -13.77 -17.89
CA ARG A 208 -3.00 -13.44 -17.41
C ARG A 208 -3.65 -12.32 -18.20
N LEU A 209 -2.92 -11.24 -18.48
CA LEU A 209 -3.40 -10.15 -19.33
C LEU A 209 -3.75 -10.66 -20.73
N LYS A 210 -2.90 -11.51 -21.32
CA LYS A 210 -3.17 -12.12 -22.63
C LYS A 210 -4.41 -13.01 -22.61
N LYS A 211 -4.57 -13.82 -21.56
CA LYS A 211 -5.78 -14.65 -21.36
C LYS A 211 -7.03 -13.81 -21.18
N ALA A 212 -6.92 -12.64 -20.55
CA ALA A 212 -7.99 -11.68 -20.38
C ALA A 212 -8.27 -10.83 -21.64
N GLY A 213 -7.56 -11.06 -22.75
CA GLY A 213 -7.79 -10.40 -24.04
C GLY A 213 -6.99 -9.12 -24.27
N TYR A 214 -6.03 -8.80 -23.40
CA TYR A 214 -5.19 -7.62 -23.55
C TYR A 214 -3.90 -7.94 -24.31
N ASN A 215 -3.43 -6.98 -25.11
CA ASN A 215 -2.24 -7.16 -25.94
C ASN A 215 -0.96 -6.91 -25.12
N THR A 216 -0.20 -7.96 -24.86
CA THR A 216 1.16 -7.91 -24.31
C THR A 216 2.00 -9.08 -24.81
N ASN A 217 3.31 -8.86 -24.89
CA ASN A 217 4.26 -9.95 -25.10
C ASN A 217 4.44 -10.72 -23.79
N VAL A 218 4.72 -12.03 -23.88
CA VAL A 218 5.07 -12.87 -22.73
C VAL A 218 6.57 -13.13 -22.77
N ASP A 219 7.33 -12.08 -22.48
CA ASP A 219 8.80 -12.05 -22.55
C ASP A 219 9.46 -11.92 -21.16
N GLY A 220 8.66 -11.73 -20.11
CA GLY A 220 9.13 -11.53 -18.75
C GLY A 220 9.64 -10.11 -18.45
N TYR A 221 9.42 -9.14 -19.36
CA TYR A 221 9.81 -7.74 -19.19
C TYR A 221 8.59 -6.82 -19.18
N PHE A 222 8.44 -6.02 -18.12
CA PHE A 222 7.32 -5.12 -17.95
C PHE A 222 7.60 -3.82 -18.71
N GLY A 223 7.34 -3.85 -20.02
CA GLY A 223 7.46 -2.69 -20.91
C GLY A 223 6.23 -1.78 -20.97
N PRO A 224 6.31 -0.68 -21.73
CA PRO A 224 5.18 0.26 -21.93
C PRO A 224 3.88 -0.39 -22.43
N SER A 225 3.97 -1.39 -23.31
CA SER A 225 2.79 -2.10 -23.83
C SER A 225 2.04 -2.86 -22.73
N MET A 226 2.78 -3.53 -21.84
CA MET A 226 2.20 -4.21 -20.67
C MET A 226 1.58 -3.20 -19.70
N ALA A 227 2.24 -2.06 -19.45
CA ALA A 227 1.70 -1.01 -18.58
C ALA A 227 0.35 -0.49 -19.07
N LYS A 228 0.23 -0.26 -20.38
CA LYS A 228 -1.03 0.11 -20.99
C LYS A 228 -2.08 -1.00 -20.87
N ALA A 229 -1.70 -2.25 -21.08
CA ALA A 229 -2.60 -3.40 -20.93
C ALA A 229 -3.15 -3.51 -19.49
N VAL A 230 -2.29 -3.32 -18.48
CA VAL A 230 -2.69 -3.29 -17.06
C VAL A 230 -3.65 -2.12 -16.80
N TYR A 231 -3.34 -0.93 -17.29
CA TYR A 231 -4.20 0.25 -17.13
C TYR A 231 -5.60 0.04 -17.72
N ASP A 232 -5.68 -0.55 -18.92
CA ASP A 232 -6.95 -0.86 -19.59
C ASP A 232 -7.72 -1.97 -18.83
N PHE A 233 -7.01 -2.98 -18.34
CA PHE A 233 -7.58 -4.04 -17.50
C PHE A 233 -8.19 -3.50 -16.22
N GLN A 234 -7.46 -2.65 -15.50
CA GLN A 234 -7.92 -2.03 -14.26
C GLN A 234 -9.22 -1.24 -14.48
N GLY A 235 -9.35 -0.53 -15.60
CA GLY A 235 -10.58 0.20 -15.93
C GLY A 235 -11.78 -0.73 -16.09
N THR A 236 -11.60 -1.85 -16.78
CA THR A 236 -12.65 -2.86 -16.98
C THR A 236 -12.99 -3.60 -15.69
N ALA A 237 -11.99 -3.86 -14.84
CA ALA A 237 -12.14 -4.50 -13.55
C ALA A 237 -12.64 -3.57 -12.44
N LYS A 238 -12.89 -2.28 -12.74
CA LYS A 238 -13.29 -1.24 -11.77
C LYS A 238 -12.28 -1.06 -10.62
N LEU A 239 -11.00 -1.22 -10.93
CA LEU A 239 -9.88 -0.97 -10.04
C LEU A 239 -9.31 0.44 -10.28
N GLN A 240 -8.48 0.91 -9.37
CA GLN A 240 -7.72 2.15 -9.57
C GLN A 240 -6.80 1.96 -10.79
N GLN A 241 -6.94 2.81 -11.82
CA GLN A 241 -6.14 2.71 -13.04
C GLN A 241 -4.77 3.36 -12.81
N THR A 242 -3.78 2.54 -12.45
CA THR A 242 -2.40 2.96 -12.18
C THR A 242 -1.42 2.51 -13.24
N GLY A 243 -1.75 1.47 -14.02
CA GLY A 243 -0.82 0.80 -14.94
C GLY A 243 0.24 -0.08 -14.22
N MET A 244 0.14 -0.19 -12.89
CA MET A 244 0.93 -1.10 -12.05
C MET A 244 0.07 -2.21 -11.50
N ILE A 245 0.67 -3.32 -11.12
CA ILE A 245 -0.04 -4.47 -10.54
C ILE A 245 0.22 -4.48 -9.03
N ASP A 246 -0.69 -3.83 -8.30
CA ASP A 246 -0.80 -3.98 -6.85
C ASP A 246 -1.50 -5.31 -6.48
N GLN A 247 -1.64 -5.59 -5.19
CA GLN A 247 -2.26 -6.83 -4.71
C GLN A 247 -3.71 -6.99 -5.22
N ALA A 248 -4.48 -5.90 -5.30
CA ALA A 248 -5.85 -5.94 -5.82
C ALA A 248 -5.89 -6.30 -7.32
N THR A 249 -5.01 -5.72 -8.12
CA THR A 249 -4.88 -6.01 -9.56
C THR A 249 -4.35 -7.44 -9.77
N TRP A 250 -3.41 -7.90 -8.95
CA TRP A 250 -2.89 -9.26 -8.95
C TRP A 250 -4.00 -10.29 -8.74
N LEU A 251 -4.81 -10.11 -7.68
CA LEU A 251 -5.94 -10.99 -7.37
C LEU A 251 -7.04 -10.95 -8.44
N ALA A 252 -7.23 -9.81 -9.09
CA ALA A 252 -8.20 -9.69 -10.19
C ALA A 252 -7.73 -10.43 -11.45
N LEU A 253 -6.41 -10.43 -11.74
CA LEU A 253 -5.82 -11.18 -12.86
C LEU A 253 -5.66 -12.68 -12.55
N GLU A 254 -5.47 -13.01 -11.27
CA GLU A 254 -5.27 -14.37 -10.78
C GLU A 254 -6.06 -14.61 -9.48
N PRO A 255 -7.35 -14.95 -9.59
CA PRO A 255 -8.15 -15.25 -8.41
C PRO A 255 -7.80 -16.60 -7.77
N ASN A 256 -7.18 -17.53 -8.51
CA ASN A 256 -6.92 -18.89 -8.05
C ASN A 256 -5.48 -19.03 -7.49
N GLN A 257 -5.21 -18.36 -6.38
CA GLN A 257 -3.87 -18.33 -5.74
C GLN A 257 -3.32 -19.72 -5.42
N SER A 258 -4.17 -20.68 -5.06
CA SER A 258 -3.78 -22.07 -4.77
C SER A 258 -3.23 -22.85 -5.97
N SER A 259 -3.43 -22.34 -7.20
CA SER A 259 -2.93 -22.96 -8.42
C SER A 259 -1.56 -22.42 -8.87
N LEU A 260 -1.07 -21.37 -8.22
CA LEU A 260 0.19 -20.74 -8.59
C LEU A 260 1.41 -21.58 -8.15
N PRO A 261 2.48 -21.60 -8.96
CA PRO A 261 3.75 -22.21 -8.56
C PRO A 261 4.41 -21.34 -7.49
N GLY A 262 4.10 -21.59 -6.22
CA GLY A 262 4.61 -20.81 -5.10
C GLY A 262 4.12 -21.32 -3.75
N THR A 263 4.38 -20.57 -2.70
CA THR A 263 3.84 -20.87 -1.36
C THR A 263 3.60 -19.56 -0.64
N ASP A 264 2.38 -19.34 -0.17
CA ASP A 264 2.04 -18.24 0.73
C ASP A 264 2.78 -18.48 2.06
N THR A 265 3.91 -17.78 2.22
CA THR A 265 4.84 -17.93 3.35
C THR A 265 4.52 -16.98 4.49
N ASN A 266 3.84 -15.86 4.22
CA ASN A 266 3.46 -14.87 5.21
C ASN A 266 2.01 -15.05 5.72
N ALA A 267 1.27 -16.03 5.17
CA ALA A 267 -0.12 -16.37 5.48
C ALA A 267 -1.11 -15.22 5.24
N ASP A 268 -0.84 -14.37 4.25
CA ASP A 268 -1.72 -13.25 3.88
C ASP A 268 -2.81 -13.64 2.86
N GLY A 269 -2.81 -14.91 2.41
CA GLY A 269 -3.77 -15.46 1.46
C GLY A 269 -3.43 -15.18 -0.01
N VAL A 270 -2.27 -14.59 -0.30
CA VAL A 270 -1.78 -14.27 -1.64
C VAL A 270 -0.43 -14.95 -1.85
N VAL A 271 -0.22 -15.54 -3.02
CA VAL A 271 1.12 -15.95 -3.48
C VAL A 271 1.68 -14.78 -4.28
N GLY A 272 2.46 -13.95 -3.61
CA GLY A 272 3.02 -12.71 -4.14
C GLY A 272 4.29 -12.90 -5.00
N PRO A 273 4.85 -11.80 -5.54
CA PRO A 273 6.03 -11.84 -6.41
C PRO A 273 7.26 -12.55 -5.80
N ASN A 274 7.51 -12.36 -4.50
CA ASN A 274 8.56 -13.02 -3.72
C ASN A 274 8.33 -14.52 -3.49
N GLU A 275 7.11 -15.01 -3.71
CA GLU A 275 6.69 -16.35 -3.31
C GLU A 275 6.58 -17.33 -4.48
N LEU A 276 6.80 -16.84 -5.71
CA LEU A 276 6.79 -17.62 -6.94
C LEU A 276 8.07 -18.47 -7.11
N LYS A 277 7.88 -19.74 -7.47
CA LYS A 277 8.92 -20.78 -7.60
C LYS A 277 9.30 -21.13 -9.03
#